data_AF-A0A3A8EVB4-F1
#
_entry.id   AF-A0A3A8EVB4-F1
#
_cell.length_a   1.000
_cell.length_b   1.000
_cell.length_c   1.000
_cell.angle_alpha   90.00
_cell.angle_beta   90.00
_cell.angle_gamma   90.00
#
_symmetry.space_group_name_H-M   'P 1'
#
loop_
_entity.id
_entity.type
_entity.pdbx_description
1 polymer ?
#
loop_
_entity_poly.entity_id
_entity_poly.type
_entity_poly.pdbx_seq_one_letter_code
_entity_poly.pdbx_strand_id
1 'polypeptide(L)'
;MAAELDQTQPLTADEIHNGIQNMKADLSSRIEAWGATLKPEDFERSWTGRSLNKQKRQEVCGIFQTVVDDTYQLAVENKSRLSEADQKQIDDRNLFIQSLGYKNNIVDTQMGFNCRLR
;
A
#
# COMPACT_ATOMS: atom_id res chain seq x y z
N MET A 1 44.06 -5.63 -4.33
CA MET A 1 42.98 -5.11 -3.46
C MET A 1 42.14 -4.21 -4.33
N ALA A 2 41.02 -4.73 -4.83
CA ALA A 2 40.11 -3.97 -5.67
C ALA A 2 39.23 -3.12 -4.76
N ALA A 3 39.15 -1.82 -5.04
CA ALA A 3 38.31 -0.89 -4.32
C ALA A 3 36.83 -1.24 -4.57
N GLU A 4 36.10 -1.54 -3.49
CA GLU A 4 34.64 -1.59 -3.45
C GLU A 4 34.12 -0.17 -3.72
N LEU A 5 33.83 0.13 -4.97
CA LEU A 5 33.00 1.28 -5.33
C LEU A 5 31.55 0.86 -5.11
N ASP A 6 31.07 1.11 -3.90
CA ASP A 6 29.65 1.22 -3.57
C ASP A 6 29.04 2.34 -4.44
N GLN A 7 28.62 1.98 -5.65
CA GLN A 7 27.87 2.84 -6.55
C GLN A 7 26.39 2.53 -6.34
N THR A 8 25.79 3.03 -5.25
CA THR A 8 24.33 3.07 -5.11
C THR A 8 23.77 4.02 -6.16
N GLN A 9 23.57 3.54 -7.39
CA GLN A 9 22.97 4.31 -8.46
C GLN A 9 21.58 4.80 -8.00
N PRO A 10 21.27 6.09 -8.19
CA PRO A 10 19.95 6.62 -7.87
C PRO A 10 18.86 5.82 -8.57
N LEU A 11 17.70 5.66 -7.92
CA LEU A 11 16.54 5.07 -8.58
C LEU A 11 16.17 5.93 -9.78
N THR A 12 16.01 5.27 -10.92
CA THR A 12 15.49 5.89 -12.13
C THR A 12 13.98 6.15 -11.98
N ALA A 13 13.46 7.11 -12.76
CA ALA A 13 12.02 7.37 -12.80
C ALA A 13 11.22 6.12 -13.19
N ASP A 14 11.78 5.27 -14.06
CA ASP A 14 11.18 4.01 -14.48
C ASP A 14 11.13 2.98 -13.34
N GLU A 15 12.19 2.86 -12.53
CA GLU A 15 12.18 1.98 -11.35
C GLU A 15 11.12 2.43 -10.33
N ILE A 16 11.00 3.73 -10.07
CA ILE A 16 9.99 4.28 -9.17
C ILE A 16 8.58 4.01 -9.73
N HIS A 17 8.38 4.28 -11.02
CA HIS A 17 7.10 4.01 -11.67
C HIS A 17 6.73 2.53 -11.58
N ASN A 18 7.65 1.64 -11.92
CA ASN A 18 7.46 0.19 -11.85
C ASN A 18 7.18 -0.25 -10.41
N GLY A 19 7.86 0.32 -9.41
CA GLY A 19 7.57 0.06 -8.00
C GLY A 19 6.13 0.40 -7.61
N ILE A 20 5.62 1.55 -8.05
CA ILE A 20 4.22 1.96 -7.81
C ILE A 20 3.24 1.03 -8.54
N GLN A 21 3.54 0.63 -9.79
CA GLN A 21 2.69 -0.31 -10.52
C GLN A 21 2.67 -1.69 -9.84
N ASN A 22 3.82 -2.16 -9.36
CA ASN A 22 3.93 -3.42 -8.64
C ASN A 22 3.11 -3.40 -7.34
N MET A 23 3.17 -2.31 -6.57
CA MET A 23 2.32 -2.12 -5.38
C MET A 23 0.83 -2.22 -5.73
N LYS A 24 0.40 -1.54 -6.81
CA LYS A 24 -1.01 -1.57 -7.25
C LYS A 24 -1.43 -2.97 -7.71
N ALA A 25 -0.57 -3.65 -8.44
CA ALA A 25 -0.82 -5.01 -8.92
C ALA A 25 -0.91 -6.01 -7.75
N ASP A 26 -0.02 -5.89 -6.76
CA ASP A 26 -0.05 -6.71 -5.54
C ASP A 26 -1.33 -6.48 -4.74
N LEU A 27 -1.73 -5.21 -4.56
CA LEU A 27 -3.01 -4.88 -3.95
C LEU A 27 -4.19 -5.51 -4.69
N SER A 28 -4.26 -5.35 -6.03
CA SER A 28 -5.34 -5.92 -6.84
C SER A 28 -5.40 -7.44 -6.68
N SER A 29 -4.25 -8.11 -6.82
CA SER A 29 -4.12 -9.56 -6.69
C SER A 29 -4.58 -10.05 -5.31
N ARG A 30 -4.14 -9.40 -4.22
CA ARG A 30 -4.54 -9.76 -2.85
C ARG A 30 -6.03 -9.54 -2.62
N ILE A 31 -6.60 -8.45 -3.13
CA ILE A 31 -8.05 -8.17 -3.03
C ILE A 31 -8.87 -9.17 -3.86
N GLU A 32 -8.43 -9.52 -5.06
CA GLU A 32 -9.09 -10.53 -5.92
C GLU A 32 -9.06 -11.91 -5.27
N ALA A 33 -7.88 -12.35 -4.81
CA ALA A 33 -7.71 -13.63 -4.12
C ALA A 33 -8.55 -13.71 -2.85
N TRP A 34 -8.55 -12.63 -2.04
CA TRP A 34 -9.40 -12.53 -0.86
C TRP A 34 -10.89 -12.56 -1.23
N GLY A 35 -11.30 -11.80 -2.24
CA GLY A 35 -12.68 -11.72 -2.71
C GLY A 35 -13.24 -13.06 -3.19
N ALA A 36 -12.40 -13.91 -3.80
CA ALA A 36 -12.76 -15.26 -4.21
C ALA A 36 -13.08 -16.21 -3.04
N THR A 37 -12.69 -15.86 -1.82
CA THR A 37 -12.98 -16.67 -0.61
C THR A 37 -14.31 -16.32 0.05
N LEU A 38 -14.96 -15.24 -0.39
CA LEU A 38 -16.16 -14.70 0.25
C LEU A 38 -17.38 -15.62 0.09
N LYS A 39 -18.15 -15.74 1.16
CA LYS A 39 -19.38 -16.54 1.22
C LYS A 39 -20.59 -15.68 1.56
N PRO A 40 -21.83 -16.17 1.35
CA PRO A 40 -23.03 -15.40 1.69
C PRO A 40 -23.07 -14.89 3.15
N GLU A 41 -22.58 -15.66 4.11
CA GLU A 41 -22.49 -15.31 5.54
C GLU A 41 -21.52 -14.17 5.86
N ASP A 42 -20.61 -13.85 4.92
CA ASP A 42 -19.67 -12.74 5.06
C ASP A 42 -20.31 -11.37 4.83
N PHE A 43 -21.59 -11.35 4.42
CA PHE A 43 -22.33 -10.14 4.12
C PHE A 43 -23.50 -9.95 5.10
N GLU A 44 -23.65 -8.71 5.55
CA GLU A 44 -24.77 -8.23 6.36
C GLU A 44 -25.68 -7.30 5.57
N ARG A 45 -26.95 -7.24 5.97
CA ARG A 45 -27.92 -6.30 5.40
C ARG A 45 -27.64 -4.90 5.93
N SER A 46 -27.55 -3.95 5.01
CA SER A 46 -27.36 -2.53 5.25
C SER A 46 -28.51 -1.75 4.60
N TRP A 47 -28.62 -0.47 4.93
CA TRP A 47 -29.63 0.43 4.35
C TRP A 47 -29.53 0.57 2.82
N THR A 48 -28.35 0.38 2.22
CA THR A 48 -28.12 0.45 0.76
C THR A 48 -28.08 -0.93 0.07
N GLY A 49 -28.29 -2.03 0.80
CA GLY A 49 -28.23 -3.38 0.24
C GLY A 49 -27.41 -4.35 1.10
N ARG A 50 -26.66 -5.27 0.48
CA ARG A 50 -25.71 -6.14 1.21
C ARG A 50 -24.33 -5.49 1.25
N SER A 51 -23.69 -5.56 2.39
CA SER A 51 -22.34 -5.06 2.60
C SER A 51 -21.52 -6.11 3.35
N LEU A 52 -20.20 -6.06 3.24
CA LEU A 52 -19.33 -6.92 4.05
C LEU A 52 -19.62 -6.71 5.54
N ASN A 53 -19.60 -7.78 6.32
CA ASN A 53 -19.68 -7.68 7.76
C ASN A 53 -18.43 -6.99 8.35
N LYS A 54 -18.49 -6.60 9.62
CA LYS A 54 -17.38 -5.89 10.29
C LYS A 54 -16.05 -6.63 10.18
N GLN A 55 -16.03 -7.96 10.34
CA GLN A 55 -14.80 -8.75 10.29
C GLN A 55 -14.16 -8.65 8.91
N LYS A 56 -14.94 -8.86 7.84
CA LYS A 56 -14.44 -8.79 6.47
C LYS A 56 -13.97 -7.40 6.06
N ARG A 57 -14.61 -6.34 6.55
CA ARG A 57 -14.08 -4.96 6.37
C ARG A 57 -12.70 -4.79 7.00
N GLN A 58 -12.45 -5.38 8.18
CA GLN A 58 -11.12 -5.33 8.80
C GLN A 58 -10.08 -6.13 8.03
N GLU A 59 -10.44 -7.27 7.45
CA GLU A 59 -9.54 -8.05 6.58
C GLU A 59 -9.09 -7.22 5.37
N VAL A 60 -10.02 -6.54 4.69
CA VAL A 60 -9.68 -5.63 3.58
C VAL A 60 -8.75 -4.52 4.05
N CYS A 61 -9.02 -3.87 5.18
CA CYS A 61 -8.13 -2.85 5.72
C CYS A 61 -6.73 -3.40 6.05
N GLY A 62 -6.65 -4.65 6.51
CA GLY A 62 -5.39 -5.36 6.72
C GLY A 62 -4.61 -5.57 5.42
N ILE A 63 -5.29 -5.88 4.32
CA ILE A 63 -4.65 -6.00 2.99
C ILE A 63 -4.03 -4.66 2.57
N PHE A 64 -4.79 -3.56 2.64
CA PHE A 64 -4.28 -2.23 2.32
C PHE A 64 -3.10 -1.84 3.22
N GLN A 65 -3.21 -2.06 4.52
CA GLN A 65 -2.15 -1.79 5.49
C GLN A 65 -0.87 -2.55 5.12
N THR A 66 -0.99 -3.86 4.88
CA THR A 66 0.18 -4.71 4.59
C THR A 66 0.87 -4.31 3.30
N VAL A 67 0.13 -4.04 2.23
CA VAL A 67 0.75 -3.63 0.95
C VAL A 67 1.48 -2.30 1.08
N VAL A 68 0.89 -1.34 1.80
CA VAL A 68 1.54 -0.04 2.07
C VAL A 68 2.78 -0.23 2.95
N ASP A 69 2.72 -1.08 3.97
CA ASP A 69 3.86 -1.40 4.85
C ASP A 69 4.99 -2.08 4.09
N ASP A 70 4.69 -3.08 3.27
CA ASP A 70 5.65 -3.78 2.42
C ASP A 70 6.35 -2.78 1.47
N THR A 71 5.57 -1.88 0.86
CA THR A 71 6.11 -0.87 -0.07
C THR A 71 6.96 0.18 0.66
N TYR A 72 6.52 0.61 1.85
CA TYR A 72 7.30 1.52 2.69
C TYR A 72 8.64 0.89 3.11
N GLN A 73 8.61 -0.36 3.53
CA GLN A 73 9.80 -1.10 3.93
C GLN A 73 10.80 -1.20 2.76
N LEU A 74 10.33 -1.51 1.55
CA LEU A 74 11.16 -1.50 0.34
C LEU A 74 11.78 -0.13 0.06
N ALA A 75 11.03 0.96 0.27
CA ALA A 75 11.52 2.31 0.09
C ALA A 75 12.59 2.67 1.14
N VAL A 76 12.42 2.25 2.40
CA VAL A 76 13.40 2.41 3.48
C VAL A 76 14.69 1.64 3.18
N GLU A 77 14.58 0.40 2.71
CA GLU A 77 15.72 -0.42 2.32
C GLU A 77 16.52 0.17 1.16
N ASN A 78 15.84 0.90 0.26
CA ASN A 78 16.45 1.59 -0.88
C ASN A 78 16.69 3.09 -0.62
N LYS A 79 16.61 3.55 0.63
CA LYS A 79 16.66 4.98 0.99
C LYS A 79 17.89 5.69 0.43
N SER A 80 19.07 5.07 0.47
CA SER A 80 20.32 5.65 -0.04
C SER A 80 20.31 5.94 -1.55
N ARG A 81 19.40 5.29 -2.29
CA ARG A 81 19.22 5.45 -3.74
C ARG A 81 18.14 6.48 -4.09
N LEU A 82 17.41 6.99 -3.10
CA LEU A 82 16.35 7.99 -3.31
C LEU A 82 16.92 9.41 -3.35
N SER A 83 16.18 10.33 -3.98
CA SER A 83 16.49 11.76 -3.91
C SER A 83 16.33 12.28 -2.47
N GLU A 84 17.01 13.37 -2.10
CA GLU A 84 16.87 13.95 -0.76
C GLU A 84 15.41 14.33 -0.42
N ALA A 85 14.62 14.71 -1.42
CA ALA A 85 13.20 15.03 -1.25
C ALA A 85 12.40 13.77 -0.89
N ASP A 86 12.64 12.66 -1.58
CA ASP A 86 11.95 11.39 -1.34
C ASP A 86 12.42 10.72 -0.04
N GLN A 87 13.71 10.86 0.29
CA GLN A 87 14.25 10.43 1.58
C GLN A 87 13.51 11.08 2.76
N LYS A 88 13.20 12.38 2.65
CA LYS A 88 12.40 13.09 3.67
C LYS A 88 10.95 12.61 3.74
N GLN A 89 10.38 12.16 2.62
CA GLN A 89 9.01 11.62 2.61
C GLN A 89 8.93 10.26 3.30
N ILE A 90 9.99 9.45 3.23
CA ILE A 90 10.03 8.13 3.88
C ILE A 90 10.58 8.18 5.31
N ASP A 91 11.01 9.34 5.80
CA ASP A 91 11.36 9.54 7.22
C ASP A 91 10.12 9.54 8.13
N ASP A 92 8.96 9.89 7.56
CA ASP A 92 7.67 9.81 8.24
C ASP A 92 6.72 8.96 7.40
N ARG A 93 6.29 7.85 7.97
CA ARG A 93 5.35 6.93 7.32
C ARG A 93 4.04 7.61 6.89
N ASN A 94 3.57 8.62 7.63
CA ASN A 94 2.39 9.38 7.23
C ASN A 94 2.65 10.24 5.98
N LEU A 95 3.85 10.79 5.84
CA LEU A 95 4.23 11.54 4.64
C LEU A 95 4.34 10.61 3.44
N PHE A 96 4.89 9.42 3.62
CA PHE A 96 4.91 8.38 2.59
C PHE A 96 3.48 7.98 2.17
N ILE A 97 2.58 7.71 3.11
CA ILE A 97 1.17 7.40 2.80
C ILE A 97 0.50 8.54 2.01
N GLN A 98 0.78 9.78 2.39
CA GLN A 98 0.26 10.95 1.70
C GLN A 98 0.82 11.10 0.29
N SER A 99 2.08 10.73 0.05
CA SER A 99 2.67 10.76 -1.29
C SER A 99 2.05 9.73 -2.24
N LEU A 100 1.47 8.64 -1.71
CA LEU A 100 0.63 7.70 -2.47
C LEU A 100 -0.75 8.27 -2.83
N GLY A 101 -1.09 9.47 -2.34
CA GLY A 101 -2.36 10.15 -2.61
C GLY A 101 -3.44 9.92 -1.55
N TYR A 102 -3.14 9.20 -0.46
CA TYR A 102 -4.09 8.96 0.63
C TYR A 102 -4.13 10.15 1.59
N LYS A 103 -5.28 10.81 1.67
CA LYS A 103 -5.48 11.96 2.57
C LYS A 103 -5.82 11.49 3.98
N ASN A 104 -5.16 12.04 4.99
CA ASN A 104 -5.37 11.70 6.41
C ASN A 104 -5.22 10.19 6.71
N ASN A 105 -4.41 9.48 5.92
CA ASN A 105 -4.26 8.02 5.94
C ASN A 105 -5.57 7.27 5.69
N ILE A 106 -6.52 7.88 4.98
CA ILE A 106 -7.80 7.27 4.64
C ILE A 106 -7.75 6.75 3.21
N VAL A 107 -8.04 5.46 3.06
CA VAL A 107 -8.24 4.77 1.79
C VAL A 107 -9.74 4.66 1.57
N ASP A 108 -10.21 5.20 0.44
CA ASP A 108 -11.53 4.90 -0.09
C ASP A 108 -11.45 3.56 -0.84
N THR A 109 -12.06 2.52 -0.26
CA THR A 109 -11.98 1.16 -0.82
C THR A 109 -12.90 0.96 -2.03
N GLN A 110 -13.78 1.92 -2.33
CA GLN A 110 -14.91 1.76 -3.28
C GLN A 110 -15.90 0.63 -2.92
N MET A 111 -15.75 -0.02 -1.76
CA MET A 111 -16.62 -1.10 -1.28
C MET A 111 -17.68 -0.60 -0.27
N GLY A 112 -17.90 0.71 -0.19
CA GLY A 112 -18.87 1.32 0.71
C GLY A 112 -18.37 1.53 2.15
N PHE A 113 -17.05 1.43 2.37
CA PHE A 113 -16.41 1.77 3.65
C PHE A 113 -14.97 2.25 3.41
N ASN A 114 -14.43 2.99 4.38
CA ASN A 114 -13.06 3.49 4.33
C ASN A 114 -12.16 2.70 5.27
N CYS A 115 -10.89 2.58 4.90
CA CYS A 115 -9.83 2.05 5.75
C CYS A 115 -8.93 3.17 6.22
N ARG A 116 -8.53 3.14 7.50
CA ARG A 116 -7.54 4.06 8.04
C ARG A 116 -6.22 3.31 8.23
N LEU A 117 -5.20 3.74 7.52
CA LEU A 117 -3.83 3.24 7.66
C LEU A 117 -3.23 3.79 8.95
N ARG A 118 -2.55 2.92 9.69
CA ARG A 118 -1.86 3.25 10.96
C ARG A 118 -0.39 3.31 10.72
#